data_AF-A0A7I7R2L0-F1
#
_entry.id   AF-A0A7I7R2L0-F1
#
_cell.length_a   1.000
_cell.length_b   1.000
_cell.length_c   1.000
_cell.angle_alpha   90.00
_cell.angle_beta   90.00
_cell.angle_gamma   90.00
#
_symmetry.space_group_name_H-M   'P 1'
#
loop_
_entity.id
_entity.type
_entity.pdbx_description
1 polymer ?
#
loop_
_entity_poly.entity_id
_entity_poly.type
_entity_poly.pdbx_seq_one_letter_code
_entity_poly.pdbx_strand_id
1 'polypeptide(L)'
;MASIKSLYAALTRPGPHRVLRGDLAYAGLAGVVYTPQSGYRLPAVAFGHDWLTGADRYAGLLEHLASWGIVAAAPDTGRGLAPSVLDLAADLGRALEIASEVRLGPGRISVDRNRLALAGHGFGGSAAVFAADTLSVRPKAVAAIFPTVTTPAAEQVASGLTVPGVVFSSPDDPKALRSNSIELAHAWRLSTLRVIDKVSPAGLPQGRRLTGFFGLPTSDRRTQRRVRALLTGYLLAELVGDKRFRDFANPQVAMPKTEALEALPEPASPEEKIAALFS
;
A
#
# COMPACT_ATOMS: atom_id res chain seq x y z
N MET A 1 -7.72 23.47 -14.77
CA MET A 1 -7.25 22.36 -13.91
C MET A 1 -7.21 21.09 -14.74
N ALA A 2 -6.21 20.22 -14.55
CA ALA A 2 -6.20 18.90 -15.19
C ALA A 2 -7.38 18.07 -14.69
N SER A 3 -8.02 17.29 -15.57
CA SER A 3 -9.15 16.44 -15.17
C SER A 3 -8.67 15.23 -14.38
N ILE A 4 -9.52 14.65 -13.53
CA ILE A 4 -9.16 13.43 -12.78
C ILE A 4 -8.72 12.28 -13.70
N LYS A 5 -9.34 12.17 -14.89
CA LYS A 5 -8.98 11.19 -15.91
C LYS A 5 -7.58 11.43 -16.47
N SER A 6 -7.19 12.68 -16.72
CA SER A 6 -5.85 13.00 -17.24
C SER A 6 -4.77 12.82 -16.18
N LEU A 7 -5.05 13.21 -14.93
CA LEU A 7 -4.16 12.97 -13.79
C LEU A 7 -3.93 11.49 -13.55
N TYR A 8 -5.01 10.71 -13.50
CA TYR A 8 -4.93 9.25 -13.39
C TYR A 8 -4.08 8.65 -14.51
N ALA A 9 -4.32 9.05 -15.77
CA ALA A 9 -3.55 8.55 -16.91
C ALA A 9 -2.05 8.89 -16.78
N ALA A 10 -1.71 10.09 -16.32
CA ALA A 10 -0.32 10.47 -16.06
C ALA A 10 0.32 9.60 -14.98
N LEU A 11 -0.39 9.36 -13.87
CA LEU A 11 0.08 8.55 -12.74
C LEU A 11 0.21 7.04 -13.08
N THR A 12 -0.25 6.57 -14.24
CA THR A 12 0.08 5.20 -14.70
C THR A 12 1.52 5.06 -15.21
N ARG A 13 2.21 6.18 -15.47
CA ARG A 13 3.56 6.25 -16.04
C ARG A 13 4.58 6.67 -14.98
N PRO A 14 5.87 6.34 -15.13
CA PRO A 14 6.91 6.85 -14.26
C PRO A 14 6.86 8.39 -14.17
N GLY A 15 7.13 8.90 -12.98
CA GLY A 15 7.22 10.34 -12.73
C GLY A 15 8.54 10.93 -13.25
N PRO A 16 8.76 12.24 -13.03
CA PRO A 16 9.86 12.97 -13.64
C PRO A 16 11.23 12.70 -12.98
N HIS A 17 11.27 12.06 -11.81
CA HIS A 17 12.51 11.86 -11.07
C HIS A 17 13.23 10.58 -11.51
N ARG A 18 14.54 10.68 -11.73
CA ARG A 18 15.41 9.49 -11.77
C ARG A 18 15.43 8.85 -10.39
N VAL A 19 15.48 7.52 -10.37
CA VAL A 19 15.38 6.72 -9.14
C VAL A 19 16.73 6.11 -8.77
N LEU A 20 17.01 6.07 -7.47
CA LEU A 20 18.11 5.31 -6.87
C LEU A 20 17.52 4.17 -6.04
N ARG A 21 18.25 3.06 -5.97
CA ARG A 21 17.96 1.92 -5.08
C ARG A 21 19.07 1.81 -4.04
N GLY A 22 18.68 1.65 -2.78
CA GLY A 22 19.55 1.34 -1.65
C GLY A 22 19.10 0.07 -0.93
N ASP A 23 19.91 -0.35 0.01
CA ASP A 23 19.69 -1.51 0.87
C ASP A 23 19.54 -1.04 2.32
N LEU A 24 18.44 -1.42 2.97
CA LEU A 24 18.17 -1.06 4.37
C LEU A 24 19.09 -1.82 5.33
N ALA A 25 19.73 -2.91 4.90
CA ALA A 25 20.58 -3.75 5.74
C ALA A 25 21.80 -2.99 6.27
N TYR A 26 22.27 -1.96 5.56
CA TYR A 26 23.33 -1.05 6.04
C TYR A 26 22.93 -0.26 7.29
N ALA A 27 21.62 -0.14 7.56
CA ALA A 27 21.06 0.46 8.77
C ALA A 27 20.43 -0.59 9.72
N GLY A 28 20.76 -1.87 9.53
CA GLY A 28 20.37 -2.96 10.43
C GLY A 28 18.93 -3.45 10.27
N LEU A 29 18.30 -3.25 9.11
CA LEU A 29 16.99 -3.82 8.79
C LEU A 29 17.04 -4.45 7.39
N ALA A 30 16.73 -5.74 7.25
CA ALA A 30 16.67 -6.35 5.93
C ALA A 30 15.58 -5.70 5.07
N GLY A 31 15.92 -5.27 3.86
CA GLY A 31 14.95 -4.65 2.95
C GLY A 31 15.57 -3.71 1.95
N VAL A 32 14.73 -2.97 1.23
CA VAL A 32 15.14 -2.09 0.14
C VAL A 32 14.59 -0.69 0.33
N VAL A 33 15.29 0.31 -0.21
CA VAL A 33 14.78 1.67 -0.28
C VAL A 33 14.92 2.20 -1.70
N TYR A 34 13.86 2.81 -2.22
CA TYR A 34 13.85 3.50 -3.51
C TYR A 34 13.63 5.00 -3.25
N THR A 35 14.44 5.84 -3.88
CA THR A 35 14.40 7.29 -3.68
C THR A 35 14.46 8.02 -5.01
N PRO A 36 13.92 9.24 -5.14
CA PRO A 36 14.38 10.13 -6.19
C PRO A 36 15.89 10.39 -6.03
N GLN A 37 16.58 10.72 -7.13
CA GLN A 37 18.03 10.92 -7.15
C GLN A 37 18.52 12.06 -6.24
N SER A 38 17.65 13.01 -5.92
CA SER A 38 17.92 14.12 -5.00
C SER A 38 16.62 14.71 -4.49
N GLY A 39 16.66 15.36 -3.31
CA GLY A 39 15.56 16.17 -2.81
C GLY A 39 15.58 16.28 -1.28
N TYR A 40 15.20 17.42 -0.75
CA TYR A 40 15.12 17.64 0.69
C TYR A 40 13.67 17.70 1.16
N ARG A 41 13.46 17.33 2.43
CA ARG A 41 12.12 17.24 3.06
C ARG A 41 11.08 16.48 2.21
N LEU A 42 11.51 15.37 1.63
CA LEU A 42 10.67 14.53 0.80
C LEU A 42 9.61 13.80 1.63
N PRO A 43 8.44 13.49 1.04
CA PRO A 43 7.53 12.52 1.63
C PRO A 43 8.14 11.11 1.59
N ALA A 44 7.73 10.25 2.52
CA ALA A 44 8.13 8.85 2.55
C ALA A 44 6.95 7.92 2.83
N VAL A 45 7.07 6.69 2.35
CA VAL A 45 6.16 5.58 2.66
C VAL A 45 6.97 4.34 3.01
N ALA A 46 6.60 3.67 4.10
CA ALA A 46 7.02 2.29 4.33
C ALA A 46 5.99 1.34 3.73
N PHE A 47 6.45 0.36 2.96
CA PHE A 47 5.62 -0.56 2.19
C PHE A 47 5.76 -2.00 2.69
N GLY A 48 4.66 -2.59 3.16
CA GLY A 48 4.57 -3.98 3.60
C GLY A 48 4.27 -4.91 2.44
N HIS A 49 5.11 -5.94 2.28
CA HIS A 49 4.88 -7.00 1.31
C HIS A 49 3.87 -8.05 1.82
N ASP A 50 3.54 -9.01 0.97
CA ASP A 50 2.63 -10.10 1.34
C ASP A 50 3.41 -11.28 1.96
N TRP A 51 2.77 -12.14 2.75
CA TRP A 51 3.41 -13.14 3.63
C TRP A 51 4.46 -14.08 2.98
N LEU A 52 4.26 -14.48 1.72
CA LEU A 52 5.20 -15.32 0.94
C LEU A 52 5.98 -14.56 -0.14
N THR A 53 5.71 -13.28 -0.28
CA THR A 53 6.18 -12.49 -1.41
C THR A 53 7.17 -11.47 -0.91
N GLY A 54 8.45 -11.59 -1.29
CA GLY A 54 9.48 -10.63 -0.90
C GLY A 54 9.27 -9.22 -1.43
N ALA A 55 9.91 -8.25 -0.78
CA ALA A 55 9.89 -6.84 -1.16
C ALA A 55 10.41 -6.61 -2.59
N ASP A 56 11.33 -7.45 -3.06
CA ASP A 56 11.88 -7.43 -4.42
C ASP A 56 10.79 -7.55 -5.50
N ARG A 57 9.72 -8.30 -5.22
CA ARG A 57 8.59 -8.47 -6.14
C ARG A 57 7.76 -7.20 -6.29
N TYR A 58 7.95 -6.21 -5.44
CA TYR A 58 7.31 -4.90 -5.53
C TYR A 58 8.24 -3.83 -6.11
N ALA A 59 9.44 -4.17 -6.57
CA ALA A 59 10.46 -3.23 -7.07
C ALA A 59 9.89 -2.14 -7.98
N GLY A 60 9.21 -2.51 -9.08
CA GLY A 60 8.64 -1.49 -9.98
C GLY A 60 7.43 -0.70 -9.42
N LEU A 61 6.79 -1.09 -8.30
CA LEU A 61 5.86 -0.22 -7.58
C LEU A 61 6.64 0.80 -6.75
N LEU A 62 7.65 0.34 -6.00
CA LEU A 62 8.50 1.20 -5.17
C LEU A 62 9.28 2.21 -6.02
N GLU A 63 9.85 1.77 -7.14
CA GLU A 63 10.50 2.62 -8.13
C GLU A 63 9.52 3.65 -8.72
N HIS A 64 8.29 3.24 -8.99
CA HIS A 64 7.27 4.16 -9.47
C HIS A 64 6.98 5.28 -8.45
N LEU A 65 6.79 4.94 -7.17
CA LEU A 65 6.59 5.94 -6.12
C LEU A 65 7.79 6.89 -6.00
N ALA A 66 9.02 6.35 -6.04
CA ALA A 66 10.25 7.12 -6.05
C ALA A 66 10.38 8.06 -7.26
N SER A 67 9.95 7.62 -8.44
CA SER A 67 9.93 8.46 -9.65
C SER A 67 8.97 9.65 -9.55
N TRP A 68 7.98 9.57 -8.66
CA TRP A 68 7.06 10.66 -8.30
C TRP A 68 7.51 11.47 -7.07
N GLY A 69 8.73 11.23 -6.58
CA GLY A 69 9.34 12.02 -5.51
C GLY A 69 9.04 11.52 -4.10
N ILE A 70 8.52 10.29 -3.95
CA ILE A 70 8.23 9.68 -2.65
C ILE A 70 9.32 8.67 -2.31
N VAL A 71 9.99 8.83 -1.17
CA VAL A 71 10.92 7.82 -0.67
C VAL A 71 10.13 6.57 -0.27
N ALA A 72 10.40 5.43 -0.90
CA ALA A 72 9.70 4.18 -0.64
C ALA A 72 10.64 3.17 0.01
N ALA A 73 10.46 2.93 1.30
CA ALA A 73 11.23 1.94 2.07
C ALA A 73 10.38 0.67 2.24
N ALA A 74 10.95 -0.51 2.02
CA ALA A 74 10.22 -1.77 2.14
C ALA A 74 11.09 -2.78 2.91
N PRO A 75 10.78 -3.09 4.18
CA PRO A 75 11.42 -4.20 4.87
C PRO A 75 11.14 -5.52 4.14
N ASP A 76 12.09 -6.46 4.18
CA ASP A 76 11.96 -7.83 3.65
C ASP A 76 12.03 -8.87 4.78
N THR A 77 11.30 -8.61 5.85
CA THR A 77 11.22 -9.42 7.08
C THR A 77 9.84 -10.06 7.22
N GLY A 78 9.63 -10.91 8.23
CA GLY A 78 8.30 -11.46 8.49
C GLY A 78 7.72 -12.27 7.31
N ARG A 79 8.57 -13.01 6.59
CA ARG A 79 8.16 -13.92 5.50
C ARG A 79 7.99 -15.35 6.02
N GLY A 80 7.16 -16.13 5.33
CA GLY A 80 7.03 -17.57 5.57
C GLY A 80 5.60 -18.03 5.74
N LEU A 81 5.41 -19.28 6.13
CA LEU A 81 4.08 -19.88 6.25
C LEU A 81 3.31 -19.49 7.51
N ALA A 82 4.02 -19.00 8.53
CA ALA A 82 3.45 -18.50 9.77
C ALA A 82 4.13 -17.16 10.15
N PRO A 83 3.88 -16.08 9.39
CA PRO A 83 4.48 -14.79 9.67
C PRO A 83 3.72 -14.04 10.78
N SER A 84 4.45 -13.17 11.48
CA SER A 84 3.88 -12.26 12.49
C SER A 84 3.52 -10.93 11.83
N VAL A 85 2.24 -10.56 11.89
CA VAL A 85 1.76 -9.26 11.37
C VAL A 85 2.29 -8.11 12.22
N LEU A 86 2.48 -8.36 13.52
CA LEU A 86 2.99 -7.38 14.48
C LEU A 86 4.48 -7.13 14.28
N ASP A 87 5.27 -8.16 13.95
CA ASP A 87 6.69 -8.00 13.66
C ASP A 87 6.87 -7.20 12.37
N LEU A 88 6.11 -7.54 11.32
CA LEU A 88 6.14 -6.76 10.07
C LEU A 88 5.69 -5.31 10.30
N ALA A 89 4.69 -5.07 11.15
CA ALA A 89 4.25 -3.73 11.53
C ALA A 89 5.35 -2.93 12.25
N ALA A 90 6.07 -3.56 13.18
CA ALA A 90 7.21 -2.95 13.85
C ALA A 90 8.34 -2.61 12.85
N ASP A 91 8.63 -3.51 11.92
CA ASP A 91 9.65 -3.31 10.89
C ASP A 91 9.27 -2.22 9.87
N LEU A 92 7.98 -2.02 9.58
CA LEU A 92 7.51 -0.87 8.80
C LEU A 92 7.82 0.45 9.51
N GLY A 93 7.65 0.49 10.83
CA GLY A 93 8.03 1.64 11.65
C GLY A 93 9.51 1.93 11.61
N ARG A 94 10.32 0.89 11.86
CA ARG A 94 11.77 0.98 11.79
C ARG A 94 12.25 1.44 10.41
N ALA A 95 11.61 0.99 9.34
CA ALA A 95 11.94 1.43 7.99
C ALA A 95 11.69 2.94 7.78
N LEU A 96 10.58 3.50 8.32
CA LEU A 96 10.33 4.94 8.29
C LEU A 96 11.30 5.74 9.16
N GLU A 97 11.63 5.22 10.34
CA GLU A 97 12.64 5.82 11.21
C GLU A 97 13.96 5.92 10.46
N ILE A 98 14.51 4.80 9.99
CA ILE A 98 15.75 4.77 9.19
C ILE A 98 15.68 5.78 8.04
N ALA A 99 14.62 5.76 7.23
CA ALA A 99 14.49 6.66 6.09
C ALA A 99 14.41 8.15 6.47
N SER A 100 14.01 8.49 7.71
CA SER A 100 13.83 9.85 8.19
C SER A 100 14.90 10.37 9.14
N GLU A 101 15.75 9.48 9.69
CA GLU A 101 16.87 9.88 10.55
C GLU A 101 18.15 10.14 9.76
N VAL A 102 18.40 9.39 8.68
CA VAL A 102 19.65 9.49 7.92
C VAL A 102 19.50 10.31 6.64
N ARG A 103 20.62 10.91 6.21
CA ARG A 103 20.73 11.43 4.84
C ARG A 103 20.93 10.25 3.90
N LEU A 104 20.04 10.12 2.92
CA LEU A 104 20.11 9.02 1.95
C LEU A 104 20.94 9.43 0.72
N GLY A 105 21.39 8.42 -0.03
CA GLY A 105 22.28 8.61 -1.18
C GLY A 105 23.60 9.28 -0.79
N PRO A 106 24.23 10.09 -1.67
CA PRO A 106 25.44 10.85 -1.37
C PRO A 106 25.22 12.05 -0.41
N GLY A 107 24.26 11.95 0.53
CA GLY A 107 23.87 13.04 1.43
C GLY A 107 22.84 14.02 0.86
N ARG A 108 22.34 13.78 -0.36
CA ARG A 108 21.49 14.72 -1.13
C ARG A 108 19.99 14.48 -0.96
N ILE A 109 19.61 13.61 -0.04
CA ILE A 109 18.23 13.19 0.18
C ILE A 109 17.91 13.25 1.67
N SER A 110 16.75 13.82 2.02
CA SER A 110 16.20 13.74 3.39
C SER A 110 14.69 13.68 3.36
N VAL A 111 14.10 12.96 4.30
CA VAL A 111 12.66 12.83 4.49
C VAL A 111 12.17 13.85 5.54
N ASP A 112 10.96 14.36 5.33
CA ASP A 112 10.25 15.16 6.35
C ASP A 112 9.42 14.24 7.25
N ARG A 113 9.68 14.24 8.55
CA ARG A 113 8.94 13.43 9.55
C ARG A 113 7.45 13.79 9.62
N ASN A 114 7.03 14.92 9.07
CA ASN A 114 5.63 15.31 8.98
C ASN A 114 4.95 14.85 7.69
N ARG A 115 5.63 14.07 6.83
CA ARG A 115 5.15 13.62 5.52
C ARG A 115 5.36 12.12 5.34
N LEU A 116 5.01 11.34 6.36
CA LEU A 116 5.18 9.89 6.38
C LEU A 116 3.85 9.19 6.09
N ALA A 117 3.91 8.08 5.37
CA ALA A 117 2.79 7.17 5.18
C ALA A 117 3.19 5.72 5.45
N LEU A 118 2.17 4.89 5.66
CA LEU A 118 2.29 3.44 5.62
C LEU A 118 1.46 2.91 4.46
N ALA A 119 1.95 1.89 3.79
CA ALA A 119 1.17 1.18 2.79
C ALA A 119 1.53 -0.30 2.80
N GLY A 120 0.69 -1.15 2.25
CA GLY A 120 1.08 -2.53 2.04
C GLY A 120 0.07 -3.33 1.26
N HIS A 121 0.49 -4.51 0.81
CA HIS A 121 -0.33 -5.43 0.03
C HIS A 121 -0.62 -6.72 0.78
N GLY A 122 -1.87 -7.20 0.73
CA GLY A 122 -2.26 -8.46 1.36
C GLY A 122 -2.00 -8.42 2.85
N PHE A 123 -1.16 -9.34 3.33
CA PHE A 123 -0.72 -9.39 4.71
C PHE A 123 -0.03 -8.08 5.15
N GLY A 124 0.77 -7.47 4.27
CA GLY A 124 1.43 -6.19 4.52
C GLY A 124 0.47 -5.01 4.58
N GLY A 125 -0.70 -5.12 3.93
CA GLY A 125 -1.77 -4.12 4.04
C GLY A 125 -2.34 -4.07 5.45
N SER A 126 -2.56 -5.24 6.06
CA SER A 126 -2.97 -5.37 7.45
C SER A 126 -1.85 -4.95 8.42
N ALA A 127 -0.59 -5.29 8.12
CA ALA A 127 0.54 -4.81 8.91
C ALA A 127 0.69 -3.28 8.91
N ALA A 128 0.38 -2.61 7.79
CA ALA A 128 0.38 -1.14 7.70
C ALA A 128 -0.67 -0.49 8.63
N VAL A 129 -1.81 -1.16 8.85
CA VAL A 129 -2.84 -0.71 9.81
C VAL A 129 -2.34 -0.84 11.24
N PHE A 130 -1.76 -1.99 11.61
CA PHE A 130 -1.15 -2.18 12.93
C PHE A 130 -0.02 -1.19 13.20
N ALA A 131 0.86 -0.99 12.23
CA ALA A 131 1.97 -0.06 12.36
C ALA A 131 1.45 1.35 12.68
N ALA A 132 0.38 1.79 12.03
CA ALA A 132 -0.19 3.12 12.23
C ALA A 132 -0.63 3.42 13.68
N ASP A 133 -0.98 2.38 14.44
CA ASP A 133 -1.34 2.47 15.85
C ASP A 133 -0.11 2.51 16.76
N THR A 134 0.94 1.79 16.40
CA THR A 134 2.13 1.61 17.26
C THR A 134 3.25 2.63 17.00
N LEU A 135 3.22 3.38 15.90
CA LEU A 135 4.28 4.34 15.59
C LEU A 135 4.33 5.52 16.56
N SER A 136 5.53 5.80 17.06
CA SER A 136 5.82 7.02 17.83
C SER A 136 5.57 8.29 17.03
N VAL A 137 5.94 8.30 15.74
CA VAL A 137 5.63 9.39 14.81
C VAL A 137 4.38 9.01 14.02
N ARG A 138 3.27 9.72 14.28
CA ARG A 138 2.01 9.44 13.59
C ARG A 138 2.15 9.67 12.08
N PRO A 139 1.87 8.67 11.23
CA PRO A 139 1.86 8.86 9.79
C PRO A 139 0.71 9.80 9.42
N LYS A 140 0.85 10.48 8.28
CA LYS A 140 -0.19 11.34 7.71
C LYS A 140 -1.27 10.56 6.99
N ALA A 141 -0.93 9.41 6.43
CA ALA A 141 -1.86 8.58 5.69
C ALA A 141 -1.45 7.11 5.71
N VAL A 142 -2.44 6.24 5.58
CA VAL A 142 -2.23 4.79 5.48
C VAL A 142 -3.00 4.22 4.28
N ALA A 143 -2.41 3.28 3.56
CA ALA A 143 -3.03 2.63 2.39
C ALA A 143 -2.96 1.10 2.48
N ALA A 144 -4.11 0.46 2.70
CA ALA A 144 -4.22 -1.00 2.70
C ALA A 144 -4.65 -1.48 1.30
N ILE A 145 -3.77 -2.20 0.60
CA ILE A 145 -4.01 -2.68 -0.77
C ILE A 145 -4.36 -4.16 -0.73
N PHE A 146 -5.60 -4.49 -1.08
CA PHE A 146 -6.16 -5.84 -1.01
C PHE A 146 -5.78 -6.55 0.30
N PRO A 147 -6.03 -5.94 1.48
CA PRO A 147 -5.58 -6.49 2.76
C PRO A 147 -6.15 -7.89 2.99
N THR A 148 -5.40 -8.69 3.75
CA THR A 148 -5.85 -10.04 4.12
C THR A 148 -6.09 -10.19 5.61
N VAL A 149 -6.96 -11.13 5.95
CA VAL A 149 -7.19 -11.57 7.33
C VAL A 149 -5.87 -11.92 8.02
N THR A 150 -5.74 -11.51 9.28
CA THR A 150 -4.56 -11.75 10.12
C THR A 150 -4.98 -12.16 11.52
N THR A 151 -4.04 -12.64 12.32
CA THR A 151 -4.22 -12.88 13.75
C THR A 151 -3.09 -12.19 14.50
N PRO A 152 -3.36 -11.20 15.37
CA PRO A 152 -4.68 -10.59 15.64
C PRO A 152 -5.30 -9.91 14.41
N ALA A 153 -6.59 -9.61 14.46
CA ALA A 153 -7.34 -9.04 13.33
C ALA A 153 -7.13 -7.52 13.24
N ALA A 154 -6.79 -7.00 12.06
CA ALA A 154 -6.45 -5.59 11.86
C ALA A 154 -7.61 -4.62 12.17
N GLU A 155 -8.85 -5.09 12.00
CA GLU A 155 -10.10 -4.39 12.32
C GLU A 155 -10.16 -3.93 13.77
N GLN A 156 -9.59 -4.74 14.69
CA GLN A 156 -9.59 -4.45 16.12
C GLN A 156 -8.88 -3.11 16.39
N VAL A 157 -7.72 -2.92 15.75
CA VAL A 157 -6.92 -1.70 15.86
C VAL A 157 -7.48 -0.58 14.99
N ALA A 158 -7.98 -0.91 13.80
CA ALA A 158 -8.52 0.05 12.85
C ALA A 158 -9.64 0.93 13.43
N SER A 159 -10.44 0.39 14.36
CA SER A 159 -11.53 1.10 15.05
C SER A 159 -11.07 2.33 15.85
N GLY A 160 -9.83 2.31 16.36
CA GLY A 160 -9.23 3.41 17.13
C GLY A 160 -8.39 4.38 16.29
N LEU A 161 -8.12 4.07 15.01
CA LEU A 161 -7.22 4.87 14.19
C LEU A 161 -7.80 6.24 13.85
N THR A 162 -7.03 7.28 14.18
CA THR A 162 -7.36 8.67 13.84
C THR A 162 -6.62 9.18 12.59
N VAL A 163 -5.81 8.34 11.96
CA VAL A 163 -5.12 8.67 10.70
C VAL A 163 -6.05 8.37 9.53
N PRO A 164 -6.11 9.24 8.49
CA PRO A 164 -6.88 8.95 7.29
C PRO A 164 -6.31 7.75 6.53
N GLY A 165 -7.23 7.01 5.91
CA GLY A 165 -6.94 5.74 5.25
C GLY A 165 -7.51 5.64 3.85
N VAL A 166 -6.93 4.74 3.05
CA VAL A 166 -7.60 4.17 1.88
C VAL A 166 -7.47 2.66 1.91
N VAL A 167 -8.59 1.96 1.71
CA VAL A 167 -8.64 0.52 1.50
C VAL A 167 -8.92 0.28 0.03
N PHE A 168 -7.96 -0.29 -0.69
CA PHE A 168 -8.16 -0.71 -2.08
C PHE A 168 -8.62 -2.16 -2.10
N SER A 169 -9.82 -2.39 -2.63
CA SER A 169 -10.46 -3.70 -2.74
C SER A 169 -10.59 -4.12 -4.20
N SER A 170 -10.84 -5.39 -4.47
CA SER A 170 -11.33 -5.88 -5.77
C SER A 170 -12.84 -6.17 -5.72
N PRO A 171 -13.53 -6.29 -6.86
CA PRO A 171 -14.96 -6.64 -6.90
C PRO A 171 -15.26 -8.03 -6.32
N ASP A 172 -14.26 -8.93 -6.38
CA ASP A 172 -14.37 -10.31 -5.89
C ASP A 172 -14.00 -10.44 -4.40
N ASP A 173 -13.44 -9.39 -3.78
CA ASP A 173 -12.97 -9.39 -2.39
C ASP A 173 -14.05 -9.76 -1.36
N PRO A 174 -15.32 -9.28 -1.45
CA PRO A 174 -16.34 -9.64 -0.46
C PRO A 174 -16.51 -11.16 -0.31
N LYS A 175 -16.27 -11.92 -1.37
CA LYS A 175 -16.38 -13.39 -1.40
C LYS A 175 -15.05 -14.10 -1.17
N ALA A 176 -13.93 -13.37 -1.19
CA ALA A 176 -12.61 -13.95 -1.04
C ALA A 176 -12.35 -14.31 0.42
N LEU A 177 -12.15 -15.61 0.71
CA LEU A 177 -11.95 -16.15 2.05
C LEU A 177 -10.87 -15.41 2.87
N ARG A 178 -9.79 -15.02 2.20
CA ARG A 178 -8.65 -14.36 2.85
C ARG A 178 -8.72 -12.84 2.84
N SER A 179 -9.66 -12.24 2.11
CA SER A 179 -9.80 -10.78 2.10
C SER A 179 -10.54 -10.32 3.35
N ASN A 180 -10.08 -9.18 3.87
CA ASN A 180 -10.76 -8.43 4.90
C ASN A 180 -10.99 -6.96 4.49
N SER A 181 -10.98 -6.66 3.20
CA SER A 181 -11.10 -5.29 2.68
C SER A 181 -12.38 -4.58 3.14
N ILE A 182 -13.51 -5.30 3.15
CA ILE A 182 -14.81 -4.73 3.51
C ILE A 182 -14.92 -4.57 5.02
N GLU A 183 -14.53 -5.59 5.78
CA GLU A 183 -14.49 -5.59 7.24
C GLU A 183 -13.60 -4.46 7.77
N LEU A 184 -12.40 -4.30 7.18
CA LEU A 184 -11.48 -3.23 7.52
C LEU A 184 -12.05 -1.85 7.21
N ALA A 185 -12.72 -1.68 6.07
CA ALA A 185 -13.34 -0.41 5.71
C ALA A 185 -14.48 -0.01 6.66
N HIS A 186 -15.25 -0.98 7.15
CA HIS A 186 -16.28 -0.75 8.18
C HIS A 186 -15.67 -0.38 9.54
N ALA A 187 -14.60 -1.08 9.96
CA ALA A 187 -13.94 -0.80 11.23
C ALA A 187 -13.24 0.57 11.22
N TRP A 188 -12.65 0.97 10.09
CA TRP A 188 -11.83 2.18 10.00
C TRP A 188 -12.63 3.38 9.49
N ARG A 189 -13.25 4.11 10.41
CA ARG A 189 -14.14 5.27 10.13
C ARG A 189 -13.52 6.37 9.25
N LEU A 190 -12.20 6.57 9.32
CA LEU A 190 -11.49 7.58 8.53
C LEU A 190 -10.89 7.03 7.23
N SER A 191 -11.21 5.79 6.88
CA SER A 191 -10.79 5.20 5.61
C SER A 191 -11.80 5.47 4.49
N THR A 192 -11.28 5.55 3.28
CA THR A 192 -12.07 5.48 2.06
C THR A 192 -11.93 4.09 1.44
N LEU A 193 -13.05 3.43 1.13
CA LEU A 193 -13.04 2.21 0.33
C LEU A 193 -12.99 2.54 -1.17
N ARG A 194 -12.09 1.89 -1.91
CA ARG A 194 -11.97 1.98 -3.36
C ARG A 194 -11.94 0.58 -3.97
N VAL A 195 -13.05 0.16 -4.56
CA VAL A 195 -13.14 -1.12 -5.29
C VAL A 195 -12.61 -0.91 -6.72
N ILE A 196 -11.45 -1.48 -7.04
CA ILE A 196 -10.76 -1.27 -8.31
C ILE A 196 -11.29 -2.27 -9.35
N ASP A 197 -11.82 -1.79 -10.48
CA ASP A 197 -12.41 -2.67 -11.49
C ASP A 197 -11.36 -3.60 -12.13
N LYS A 198 -11.72 -4.82 -12.54
CA LYS A 198 -10.88 -5.75 -13.35
C LYS A 198 -9.42 -5.90 -12.87
N VAL A 199 -9.21 -6.10 -11.56
CA VAL A 199 -7.91 -6.39 -10.96
C VAL A 199 -7.85 -7.81 -10.44
N SER A 200 -6.64 -8.32 -10.22
CA SER A 200 -6.39 -9.54 -9.46
C SER A 200 -5.51 -9.18 -8.26
N PRO A 201 -6.00 -9.30 -7.02
CA PRO A 201 -5.22 -8.99 -5.82
C PRO A 201 -3.80 -9.60 -5.84
N ALA A 202 -3.71 -10.91 -6.08
CA ALA A 202 -2.43 -11.64 -6.19
C ALA A 202 -1.54 -11.23 -7.38
N GLY A 203 -2.04 -10.37 -8.29
CA GLY A 203 -1.30 -9.87 -9.46
C GLY A 203 -0.47 -8.61 -9.22
N LEU A 204 -0.54 -7.99 -8.03
CA LEU A 204 0.28 -6.81 -7.72
C LEU A 204 1.80 -7.10 -7.70
N PRO A 205 2.29 -8.20 -7.10
CA PRO A 205 3.68 -8.60 -7.21
C PRO A 205 4.11 -8.83 -8.66
N GLN A 206 5.33 -8.44 -9.01
CA GLN A 206 5.94 -8.65 -10.32
C GLN A 206 6.47 -10.08 -10.47
N GLY A 207 6.75 -10.48 -11.71
CA GLY A 207 7.42 -11.73 -12.07
C GLY A 207 6.52 -12.97 -12.09
N ARG A 208 7.06 -14.05 -12.66
CA ARG A 208 6.47 -15.40 -12.62
C ARG A 208 6.79 -16.04 -11.27
N ARG A 209 5.82 -16.74 -10.63
CA ARG A 209 6.19 -17.73 -9.61
C ARG A 209 6.78 -18.93 -10.36
N LEU A 210 7.93 -19.42 -9.90
CA LEU A 210 8.53 -20.63 -10.42
C LEU A 210 7.55 -21.80 -10.22
N THR A 211 7.29 -22.47 -11.34
CA THR A 211 6.70 -23.81 -11.55
C THR A 211 6.39 -24.65 -10.31
N GLY A 212 5.13 -25.07 -10.15
CA GLY A 212 4.79 -26.22 -9.30
C GLY A 212 3.30 -26.45 -8.99
N PHE A 213 2.46 -25.41 -8.92
CA PHE A 213 1.03 -25.57 -8.59
C PHE A 213 0.14 -24.93 -9.65
N PHE A 214 -0.67 -25.75 -10.32
CA PHE A 214 -1.74 -25.30 -11.22
C PHE A 214 -2.75 -24.47 -10.43
N GLY A 215 -3.03 -23.24 -10.87
CA GLY A 215 -4.18 -22.44 -10.40
C GLY A 215 -3.91 -21.13 -9.65
N LEU A 216 -2.66 -20.75 -9.36
CA LEU A 216 -2.38 -19.49 -8.64
C LEU A 216 -2.17 -18.29 -9.61
N PRO A 217 -2.80 -17.11 -9.35
CA PRO A 217 -2.70 -15.95 -10.23
C PRO A 217 -1.26 -15.47 -10.44
N THR A 218 -0.96 -15.07 -11.68
CA THR A 218 0.33 -14.52 -12.09
C THR A 218 0.34 -12.99 -11.94
N SER A 219 1.52 -12.38 -12.05
CA SER A 219 1.66 -10.91 -12.08
C SER A 219 0.68 -10.30 -13.11
N ASP A 220 -0.12 -9.32 -12.70
CA ASP A 220 -1.06 -8.65 -13.56
C ASP A 220 -0.66 -7.19 -13.79
N ARG A 221 -0.17 -6.91 -14.99
CA ARG A 221 0.26 -5.56 -15.39
C ARG A 221 -0.87 -4.54 -15.28
N ARG A 222 -2.12 -4.97 -15.43
CA ARG A 222 -3.28 -4.09 -15.32
C ARG A 222 -3.48 -3.65 -13.86
N THR A 223 -3.51 -4.60 -12.93
CA THR A 223 -3.54 -4.36 -11.48
C THR A 223 -2.41 -3.43 -11.06
N GLN A 224 -1.18 -3.74 -11.47
CA GLN A 224 -0.02 -2.90 -11.16
C GLN A 224 -0.18 -1.45 -11.64
N ARG A 225 -0.66 -1.22 -12.87
CA ARG A 225 -0.88 0.15 -13.39
C ARG A 225 -1.97 0.88 -12.62
N ARG A 226 -3.05 0.20 -12.24
CA ARG A 226 -4.17 0.81 -11.52
C ARG A 226 -3.77 1.17 -10.09
N VAL A 227 -3.16 0.24 -9.37
CA VAL A 227 -2.66 0.47 -8.01
C VAL A 227 -1.60 1.59 -8.01
N ARG A 228 -0.65 1.59 -8.96
CA ARG A 228 0.32 2.68 -9.11
C ARG A 228 -0.36 4.05 -9.22
N ALA A 229 -1.36 4.17 -10.09
CA ALA A 229 -2.04 5.45 -10.30
C ALA A 229 -2.80 5.92 -9.05
N LEU A 230 -3.60 5.02 -8.46
CA LEU A 230 -4.44 5.36 -7.31
C LEU A 230 -3.63 5.62 -6.05
N LEU A 231 -2.66 4.75 -5.74
CA LEU A 231 -1.80 4.88 -4.57
C LEU A 231 -0.95 6.15 -4.66
N THR A 232 -0.30 6.39 -5.80
CA THR A 232 0.55 7.59 -5.97
C THR A 232 -0.28 8.86 -5.85
N GLY A 233 -1.47 8.91 -6.46
CA GLY A 233 -2.36 10.06 -6.35
C GLY A 233 -2.81 10.32 -4.91
N TYR A 234 -3.19 9.27 -4.18
CA TYR A 234 -3.55 9.36 -2.76
C TYR A 234 -2.38 9.88 -1.90
N LEU A 235 -1.18 9.32 -2.06
CA LEU A 235 -0.01 9.75 -1.31
C LEU A 235 0.42 11.19 -1.65
N LEU A 236 0.33 11.61 -2.91
CA LEU A 236 0.62 13.00 -3.30
C LEU A 236 -0.40 13.98 -2.71
N ALA A 237 -1.67 13.59 -2.61
CA ALA A 237 -2.71 14.38 -1.97
C ALA A 237 -2.42 14.57 -0.47
N GLU A 238 -2.19 13.46 0.24
CA GLU A 238 -2.07 13.44 1.70
C GLU A 238 -0.71 13.95 2.21
N LEU A 239 0.40 13.55 1.58
CA LEU A 239 1.74 13.84 2.10
C LEU A 239 2.31 15.17 1.64
N VAL A 240 1.94 15.61 0.44
CA VAL A 240 2.48 16.84 -0.15
C VAL A 240 1.47 17.99 -0.07
N GLY A 241 0.17 17.68 0.07
CA GLY A 241 -0.90 18.68 0.04
C GLY A 241 -1.07 19.30 -1.35
N ASP A 242 -0.66 18.58 -2.40
CA ASP A 242 -0.76 19.08 -3.77
C ASP A 242 -2.23 19.13 -4.20
N LYS A 243 -2.76 20.34 -4.31
CA LYS A 243 -4.16 20.61 -4.66
C LYS A 243 -4.60 19.97 -5.97
N ARG A 244 -3.66 19.63 -6.87
CA ARG A 244 -3.95 18.90 -8.11
C ARG A 244 -4.47 17.50 -7.83
N PHE A 245 -3.97 16.84 -6.79
CA PHE A 245 -4.28 15.46 -6.47
C PHE A 245 -5.32 15.30 -5.34
N ARG A 246 -5.81 16.39 -4.74
CA ARG A 246 -6.76 16.36 -3.61
C ARG A 246 -7.94 15.40 -3.79
N ASP A 247 -8.42 15.26 -5.02
CA ASP A 247 -9.59 14.43 -5.34
C ASP A 247 -9.30 12.93 -5.15
N PHE A 248 -8.04 12.50 -5.19
CA PHE A 248 -7.64 11.11 -4.91
C PHE A 248 -7.86 10.71 -3.45
N ALA A 249 -7.85 11.68 -2.52
CA ALA A 249 -8.14 11.47 -1.10
C ALA A 249 -9.60 11.75 -0.73
N ASN A 250 -10.41 12.30 -1.64
CA ASN A 250 -11.79 12.66 -1.34
C ASN A 250 -12.72 11.46 -1.53
N PRO A 251 -13.37 10.92 -0.47
CA PRO A 251 -14.22 9.74 -0.56
C PRO A 251 -15.37 9.89 -1.57
N GLN A 252 -15.86 11.12 -1.76
CA GLN A 252 -17.02 11.43 -2.60
C GLN A 252 -16.69 11.51 -4.10
N VAL A 253 -15.41 11.51 -4.49
CA VAL A 253 -15.02 11.58 -5.90
C VAL A 253 -14.91 10.19 -6.49
N ALA A 254 -15.66 9.95 -7.58
CA ALA A 254 -15.52 8.75 -8.40
C ALA A 254 -14.14 8.72 -9.07
N MET A 255 -13.32 7.74 -8.71
CA MET A 255 -12.00 7.55 -9.30
C MET A 255 -12.10 6.80 -10.64
N PRO A 256 -11.25 7.14 -11.63
CA PRO A 256 -11.14 6.31 -12.82
C PRO A 256 -10.74 4.89 -12.43
N LYS A 257 -11.40 3.90 -13.04
CA LYS A 257 -11.10 2.47 -12.82
C LYS A 257 -11.45 1.97 -11.41
N THR A 258 -12.40 2.63 -10.75
CA THR A 258 -13.05 2.09 -9.56
C THR A 258 -14.56 1.98 -9.79
N GLU A 259 -15.21 1.12 -9.05
CA GLU A 259 -16.66 1.08 -8.98
C GLU A 259 -17.18 2.31 -8.23
N ALA A 260 -18.37 2.76 -8.62
CA ALA A 260 -19.08 3.79 -7.87
C ALA A 260 -19.84 3.10 -6.74
N LEU A 261 -19.56 3.51 -5.50
CA LEU A 261 -20.21 2.99 -4.31
C LEU A 261 -21.12 4.07 -3.75
N GLU A 262 -22.41 3.76 -3.60
CA GLU A 262 -23.37 4.64 -2.92
C GLU A 262 -23.26 4.50 -1.39
N ALA A 263 -22.91 3.30 -0.92
CA ALA A 263 -22.64 2.96 0.47
C ALA A 263 -21.52 1.90 0.54
N LEU A 264 -20.99 1.67 1.74
CA LEU A 264 -20.08 0.53 1.96
C LEU A 264 -20.85 -0.78 1.73
N PRO A 265 -20.29 -1.75 0.98
CA PRO A 265 -20.87 -3.09 0.87
C PRO A 265 -20.97 -3.75 2.25
N GLU A 266 -21.99 -4.56 2.46
CA GLU A 266 -22.08 -5.37 3.68
C GLU A 266 -20.98 -6.44 3.71
N PRO A 267 -20.35 -6.71 4.86
CA PRO A 267 -19.41 -7.81 5.00
C PRO A 267 -20.10 -9.15 4.74
N ALA A 268 -19.50 -10.02 3.93
CA ALA A 268 -20.01 -11.37 3.74
C ALA A 268 -19.78 -12.21 5.00
N SER A 269 -20.77 -13.01 5.35
CA SER A 269 -20.66 -14.00 6.41
C SER A 269 -19.58 -15.05 6.08
N PRO A 270 -19.01 -15.73 7.10
CA PRO A 270 -18.09 -16.84 6.87
C PRO A 270 -18.69 -17.95 5.98
N GLU A 271 -19.99 -18.22 6.12
CA GLU A 271 -20.71 -19.22 5.33
C GLU A 271 -20.76 -18.84 3.84
N GLU A 272 -21.05 -17.57 3.53
CA GLU A 272 -21.03 -17.07 2.15
C GLU A 272 -19.64 -17.12 1.52
N LYS A 273 -18.59 -16.79 2.28
CA LYS A 273 -17.20 -16.91 1.82
C LYS A 273 -16.80 -18.36 1.57
N ILE A 274 -17.28 -19.31 2.39
CA ILE A 274 -17.05 -20.75 2.18
C ILE A 274 -17.82 -21.25 0.96
N ALA A 275 -19.08 -20.86 0.81
CA ALA A 275 -19.90 -21.26 -0.34
C ALA A 275 -19.29 -20.80 -1.67
N ALA A 276 -18.69 -19.61 -1.71
CA ALA A 276 -18.01 -19.08 -2.89
C ALA A 276 -16.77 -19.87 -3.34
N LEU A 277 -16.21 -20.76 -2.50
CA LEU A 277 -15.11 -21.64 -2.90
C LEU A 277 -15.57 -22.79 -3.81
N PHE A 278 -16.86 -23.11 -3.80
CA PHE A 278 -17.45 -24.24 -4.49
C PHE A 278 -18.31 -23.83 -5.71
N SER A 279 -18.38 -22.54 -6.02
CA SER A 279 -19.09 -21.95 -7.17
C SER A 279 -18.13 -21.57 -8.29
#